data_AF-D7NY93-F1
#
_entry.id   AF-D7NY93-F1
#
_cell.length_a   1.000
_cell.length_b   1.000
_cell.length_c   1.000
_cell.angle_alpha   90.00
_cell.angle_beta   90.00
_cell.angle_gamma   90.00
#
_symmetry.space_group_name_H-M   'P 1'
#
loop_
_entity.id
_entity.type
_entity.pdbx_description
1 polymer ?
#
loop_
_entity_poly.entity_id
_entity_poly.type
_entity_poly.pdbx_seq_one_letter_code
_entity_poly.pdbx_strand_id
1 'polypeptide(L)' 'NALSRLPVRSIQQTMARQIHQKRTPDFHDKYGNAILAGGATFCVATWTYTTTQIGIEWNLSPVGRVT' A
#
# COMPACT_ATOMS: atom_id res chain seq x y z
N ASN A 1 -50.54 -0.98 11.22
CA ASN A 1 -49.40 -1.91 11.22
C ASN A 1 -48.09 -1.11 11.11
N ALA A 2 -47.55 -0.65 12.24
CA ALA A 2 -46.34 0.18 12.30
C ALA A 2 -45.05 -0.66 12.26
N LEU A 3 -45.13 -1.91 12.74
CA LEU A 3 -44.04 -2.88 12.76
C LEU A 3 -43.56 -3.25 11.35
N SER A 4 -44.45 -3.33 10.36
CA SER A 4 -44.07 -3.63 8.96
C SER A 4 -43.32 -2.50 8.25
N ARG A 5 -43.34 -1.26 8.80
CA ARG A 5 -42.67 -0.09 8.21
C ARG A 5 -41.23 0.09 8.71
N LEU A 6 -40.89 -0.47 9.87
CA LEU A 6 -39.54 -0.37 10.46
C LEU A 6 -38.47 -1.10 9.61
N PRO A 7 -38.69 -2.34 9.13
CA PRO A 7 -37.71 -3.04 8.29
C PRO A 7 -37.46 -2.30 6.97
N VAL A 8 -38.54 -1.84 6.32
CA VAL A 8 -38.45 -1.11 5.05
C VAL A 8 -37.68 0.20 5.21
N ARG A 9 -37.95 0.95 6.29
CA ARG A 9 -37.24 2.21 6.59
C ARG A 9 -35.76 1.96 6.91
N SER A 10 -35.45 0.88 7.65
CA SER A 10 -34.08 0.48 7.96
C SER A 10 -33.31 0.11 6.68
N ILE A 11 -33.92 -0.67 5.78
CA ILE A 11 -33.32 -1.04 4.50
C ILE A 11 -33.05 0.20 3.63
N GLN A 12 -34.02 1.12 3.53
CA GLN A 12 -33.83 2.36 2.78
C GLN A 12 -32.74 3.25 3.37
N GLN A 13 -32.61 3.32 4.70
CA GLN A 13 -31.53 4.06 5.36
C GLN A 13 -30.15 3.42 5.12
N THR A 14 -30.06 2.09 5.17
CA THR A 14 -28.81 1.37 4.85
C THR A 14 -28.42 1.55 3.40
N MET A 15 -29.37 1.47 2.46
CA MET A 15 -29.12 1.73 1.05
C MET A 15 -28.75 3.20 0.79
N ALA A 16 -29.40 4.16 1.44
CA ALA A 16 -29.02 5.56 1.33
C ALA A 16 -27.59 5.79 1.86
N ARG A 17 -27.21 5.15 2.97
CA ARG A 17 -25.82 5.17 3.48
C ARG A 17 -24.84 4.52 2.52
N GLN A 18 -25.19 3.40 1.88
CA GLN A 18 -24.35 2.75 0.87
C GLN A 18 -24.20 3.58 -0.42
N ILE A 19 -25.28 4.22 -0.87
CA ILE A 19 -25.28 5.12 -2.03
C ILE A 19 -24.48 6.40 -1.73
N HIS A 20 -24.56 6.92 -0.50
CA HIS A 20 -23.74 8.05 -0.05
C HIS A 20 -22.28 7.64 0.21
N GLN A 21 -22.05 6.38 0.57
CA GLN A 21 -20.75 5.69 0.49
C GLN A 21 -20.37 5.34 -0.97
N LYS A 22 -20.87 6.10 -1.96
CA LYS A 22 -20.25 6.19 -3.29
C LYS A 22 -18.75 6.36 -3.04
N ARG A 23 -17.97 5.31 -3.33
CA ARG A 23 -16.61 5.09 -2.83
C ARG A 23 -15.79 6.38 -2.79
N THR A 24 -15.79 7.05 -1.64
CA THR A 24 -14.89 8.18 -1.40
C THR A 24 -13.49 7.59 -1.46
N PRO A 25 -12.58 8.13 -2.29
CA PRO A 25 -11.22 7.62 -2.39
C PRO A 25 -10.62 7.53 -1.00
N ASP A 26 -10.25 6.32 -0.61
CA ASP A 26 -9.56 6.12 0.66
C ASP A 26 -8.08 6.48 0.52
N PHE A 27 -7.32 6.26 1.59
CA PHE A 27 -5.90 6.55 1.59
C PHE A 27 -5.13 5.81 0.49
N HIS A 28 -5.48 4.55 0.22
CA HIS A 28 -4.81 3.73 -0.78
C HIS A 28 -5.18 4.16 -2.20
N ASP A 29 -6.45 4.55 -2.41
CA ASP A 29 -6.89 5.13 -3.67
C ASP A 29 -6.12 6.44 -3.99
N LYS A 30 -5.80 7.25 -2.96
CA LYS A 30 -5.14 8.56 -3.13
C LYS A 30 -3.61 8.48 -3.18
N TYR A 31 -2.99 7.60 -2.39
CA TYR A 31 -1.54 7.61 -2.17
C TYR A 31 -0.86 6.27 -2.40
N GLY A 32 -1.61 5.17 -2.54
CA GLY A 32 -1.05 3.82 -2.59
C GLY A 32 0.03 3.66 -3.64
N ASN A 33 -0.24 4.08 -4.88
CA ASN A 33 0.74 3.97 -5.98
C ASN A 33 1.98 4.84 -5.76
N ALA A 34 1.79 6.08 -5.27
CA ALA A 34 2.89 7.00 -5.05
C ALA A 34 3.80 6.53 -3.89
N ILE A 35 3.21 6.07 -2.79
CA ILE A 35 3.95 5.50 -1.65
C ILE A 35 4.66 4.22 -2.05
N LEU A 36 4.00 3.33 -2.81
CA LEU A 36 4.61 2.09 -3.26
C LEU A 36 5.81 2.36 -4.17
N ALA A 37 5.64 3.18 -5.21
CA ALA A 37 6.70 3.50 -6.15
C ALA A 37 7.86 4.26 -5.49
N GLY A 38 7.54 5.28 -4.68
CA GLY A 38 8.55 6.07 -3.97
C GLY A 38 9.30 5.27 -2.91
N GLY A 39 8.58 4.48 -2.11
CA GLY A 39 9.15 3.62 -1.08
C GLY A 39 10.05 2.53 -1.66
N ALA A 40 9.62 1.88 -2.75
CA ALA A 40 10.45 0.90 -3.45
C ALA A 40 11.71 1.53 -4.03
N THR A 41 11.57 2.67 -4.72
CA THR A 41 12.70 3.40 -5.31
C THR A 41 13.71 3.82 -4.25
N PHE A 42 13.24 4.41 -3.15
CA PHE A 42 14.09 4.82 -2.03
C PHE A 42 14.81 3.63 -1.41
N CYS A 43 14.08 2.55 -1.11
CA CYS A 43 14.64 1.34 -0.50
C CYS A 43 15.76 0.75 -1.36
N VAL A 44 15.51 0.55 -2.65
CA VAL A 44 16.51 0.01 -3.58
C VAL A 44 17.71 0.94 -3.67
N ALA A 45 17.50 2.24 -3.89
CA ALA A 45 18.60 3.19 -4.06
C ALA A 45 19.50 3.26 -2.81
N THR A 46 18.91 3.36 -1.61
CA THR A 46 19.67 3.44 -0.36
C THR A 46 20.44 2.15 -0.11
N TRP A 47 19.81 0.98 -0.24
CA TRP A 47 20.51 -0.29 0.02
C TRP A 47 21.56 -0.60 -1.05
N THR A 48 21.32 -0.28 -2.32
CA THR A 48 22.36 -0.36 -3.36
C THR A 48 23.55 0.52 -2.99
N TYR A 49 23.31 1.79 -2.64
CA TYR A 49 24.39 2.69 -2.23
C TYR A 49 25.17 2.16 -1.02
N THR A 50 24.47 1.71 0.03
CA THR A 50 25.09 1.11 1.21
C THR A 50 25.91 -0.13 0.86
N THR A 51 25.40 -1.00 -0.01
CA THR A 51 26.08 -2.26 -0.32
C THR A 51 27.29 -2.08 -1.23
N THR A 52 27.36 -1.02 -2.04
CA THR A 52 28.42 -0.85 -3.05
C THR A 52 29.34 0.35 -2.82
N GLN A 53 28.86 1.44 -2.22
CA GLN A 53 29.58 2.73 -2.25
C GLN A 53 30.29 3.11 -0.95
N ILE A 54 29.96 2.51 0.19
CA ILE A 54 30.56 2.90 1.48
C ILE A 54 31.74 2.02 1.92
N GLY A 55 32.22 1.15 1.02
CA GLY A 55 33.40 0.31 1.30
C GLY A 55 33.13 -0.87 2.23
N ILE A 56 31.92 -1.45 2.21
CA ILE A 56 31.64 -2.69 2.95
C ILE A 56 32.52 -3.82 2.41
N GLU A 57 33.36 -4.40 3.26
CA GLU A 57 34.08 -5.62 2.94
C GLU A 57 33.15 -6.83 3.04
N TRP A 58 32.69 -7.30 1.88
CA TRP A 58 31.82 -8.48 1.81
C TRP A 58 32.55 -9.82 1.96
N ASN A 59 33.87 -9.83 1.81
CA ASN A 59 34.72 -11.03 1.82
C ASN A 59 34.12 -12.22 1.05
N LEU A 60 33.65 -11.95 -0.18
CA LEU A 60 33.05 -12.97 -1.04
C LEU A 60 34.08 -14.03 -1.44
N SER A 61 33.59 -15.24 -1.71
CA SER A 61 34.41 -16.39 -2.13
C SER A 61 35.44 -16.00 -3.20
N PRO A 62 36.70 -16.46 -3.07
CA PRO A 62 37.75 -16.18 -4.05
C PRO A 62 37.64 -17.07 -5.30
N VAL A 63 36.88 -18.17 -5.23
CA VAL A 63 36.76 -19.16 -6.30
C VAL A 63 36.22 -18.49 -7.56
N GLY A 64 37.01 -18.52 -8.64
CA GLY A 64 36.65 -17.90 -9.93
C GLY A 64 36.72 -16.38 -9.96
N ARG A 65 37.23 -15.72 -8.91
CA ARG A 65 37.35 -14.24 -8.81
C ARG A 65 38.79 -13.74 -8.74
N VAL A 66 39.69 -14.50 -8.11
CA VAL A 66 41.10 -14.12 -7.90
C VAL A 66 42.00 -15.10 -8.66
N THR A 67 42.99 -14.59 -9.40
CA THR A 67 43.99 -15.34 -10.18
C THR A 67 45.29 -15.52 -9.42
#